data_AF-A0A966QIX8-F1
#
_entry.id   AF-A0A966QIX8-F1
#
_cell.length_a   1.000
_cell.length_b   1.000
_cell.length_c   1.000
_cell.angle_alpha   90.00
_cell.angle_beta   90.00
_cell.angle_gamma   90.00
#
_symmetry.space_group_name_H-M   'P 1'
#
loop_
_entity.id
_entity.type
_entity.pdbx_description
1 polymer ?
#
loop_
_entity_poly.entity_id
_entity_poly.type
_entity_poly.pdbx_seq_one_letter_code
_entity_poly.pdbx_strand_id
1 'polypeptide(L)'
;MGIFDAADERFGHQIPEPFRSTEVHHQFWRESLFFIAQSPQGPDDVTILTLAHFPAREVMDSLQLGRFNDEPILMRHERHVNGDYDDFSVGPVKIDILEPKRVVRLVVEESPSAPVSMDLTFTARTAPYGLRRGSMRSGHEIIWDQRHMFQSGWTSSDSRDD
;
A
#
# COMPACT_ATOMS: atom_id res chain seq x y z
N MET A 1 -3.17 -29.13 -0.19
CA MET A 1 -4.57 -28.78 0.09
C MET A 1 -4.64 -27.27 0.19
N GLY A 2 -5.58 -26.62 -0.49
CA GLY A 2 -5.77 -25.17 -0.35
C GLY A 2 -6.14 -24.80 1.09
N ILE A 3 -5.59 -23.69 1.60
CA ILE A 3 -5.99 -23.12 2.90
C ILE A 3 -7.05 -22.07 2.59
N PHE A 4 -8.24 -22.26 3.17
CA PHE A 4 -9.38 -21.36 3.01
C PHE A 4 -9.48 -20.42 4.20
N ASP A 5 -9.91 -19.19 3.96
CA ASP A 5 -10.15 -18.17 4.99
C ASP A 5 -11.48 -17.44 4.75
N ALA A 6 -11.86 -16.55 5.67
CA ALA A 6 -13.17 -15.90 5.64
C ALA A 6 -13.42 -15.08 4.37
N ALA A 7 -12.37 -14.66 3.65
CA ALA A 7 -12.52 -13.96 2.38
C ALA A 7 -13.05 -14.89 1.27
N ASP A 8 -12.91 -16.21 1.41
CA ASP A 8 -13.45 -17.20 0.46
C ASP A 8 -14.98 -17.27 0.40
N GLU A 9 -15.68 -16.65 1.34
CA GLU A 9 -17.15 -16.55 1.32
C GLU A 9 -17.64 -15.32 0.54
N ARG A 10 -16.74 -14.43 0.09
CA ARG A 10 -17.07 -13.20 -0.63
C ARG A 10 -16.99 -13.40 -2.14
N PHE A 11 -17.71 -12.58 -2.90
CA PHE A 11 -17.64 -12.55 -4.37
C PHE A 11 -16.36 -11.84 -4.88
N GLY A 12 -15.18 -12.38 -4.57
CA GLY A 12 -13.88 -11.75 -4.85
C GLY A 12 -12.87 -12.61 -5.61
N HIS A 13 -13.13 -13.91 -5.80
CA HIS A 13 -12.19 -14.82 -6.47
C HIS A 13 -11.94 -14.44 -7.93
N GLN A 14 -10.66 -14.28 -8.27
CA GLN A 14 -10.22 -14.03 -9.65
C GLN A 14 -9.78 -15.31 -10.36
N ILE A 15 -9.43 -16.34 -9.60
CA ILE A 15 -9.00 -17.66 -10.06
C ILE A 15 -9.74 -18.74 -9.24
N PRO A 16 -9.88 -19.99 -9.74
CA PRO A 16 -10.57 -21.06 -9.01
C PRO A 16 -9.68 -21.70 -7.92
N GLU A 17 -9.05 -20.86 -7.10
CA GLU A 17 -8.19 -21.23 -5.96
C GLU A 17 -8.64 -20.45 -4.71
N PRO A 18 -8.24 -20.86 -3.48
CA PRO A 18 -8.53 -20.09 -2.27
C PRO A 18 -8.05 -18.63 -2.37
N PHE A 19 -8.69 -17.73 -1.64
CA PHE A 19 -8.53 -16.27 -1.78
C PHE A 19 -7.06 -15.80 -1.64
N ARG A 20 -6.28 -16.50 -0.82
CA ARG A 20 -4.85 -16.22 -0.61
C ARG A 20 -3.93 -16.59 -1.77
N SER A 21 -4.42 -17.33 -2.76
CA SER A 21 -3.64 -17.79 -3.90
C SER A 21 -3.66 -16.77 -5.04
N THR A 22 -2.51 -16.61 -5.69
CA THR A 22 -2.34 -15.72 -6.84
C THR A 22 -2.15 -16.54 -8.11
N GLU A 23 -2.56 -16.00 -9.28
CA GLU A 23 -2.39 -16.68 -10.58
C GLU A 23 -0.92 -17.04 -10.83
N VAL A 24 -0.01 -16.13 -10.47
CA VAL A 24 1.43 -16.35 -10.46
C VAL A 24 1.89 -16.41 -9.02
N HIS A 25 2.13 -17.63 -8.51
CA HIS A 25 2.67 -17.83 -7.18
C HIS A 25 4.18 -17.58 -7.16
N HIS A 26 4.61 -16.48 -6.57
CA HIS A 26 6.02 -16.11 -6.48
C HIS A 26 6.32 -15.32 -5.19
N GLN A 27 7.48 -15.52 -4.58
CA GLN A 27 7.85 -14.87 -3.30
C GLN A 27 7.95 -13.34 -3.40
N PHE A 28 8.16 -12.80 -4.60
CA PHE A 28 8.19 -11.36 -4.88
C PHE A 28 6.92 -10.84 -5.56
N TRP A 29 5.93 -11.70 -5.80
CA TRP A 29 4.62 -11.20 -6.24
C TRP A 29 4.01 -10.39 -5.10
N ARG A 30 3.46 -9.21 -5.44
CA ARG A 30 2.79 -8.35 -4.47
C ARG A 30 1.70 -7.53 -5.10
N GLU A 31 0.73 -7.18 -4.28
CA GLU A 31 -0.17 -6.06 -4.49
C GLU A 31 0.24 -4.92 -3.56
N SER A 32 0.13 -3.67 -4.00
CA SER A 32 0.62 -2.55 -3.20
C SER A 32 -0.13 -1.26 -3.42
N LEU A 33 -0.30 -0.51 -2.33
CA LEU A 33 -0.68 0.89 -2.30
C LEU A 33 0.57 1.74 -2.26
N PHE A 34 0.59 2.82 -3.05
CA PHE A 34 1.71 3.73 -3.17
C PHE A 34 1.19 5.17 -3.17
N PHE A 35 1.39 5.88 -2.07
CA PHE A 35 1.01 7.27 -1.91
C PHE A 35 2.25 8.16 -2.03
N ILE A 36 2.20 9.09 -2.97
CA ILE A 36 3.27 10.08 -3.20
C ILE A 36 2.64 11.44 -2.99
N ALA A 37 3.09 12.14 -1.96
CA ALA A 37 2.67 13.50 -1.66
C ALA A 37 3.84 14.47 -1.88
N GLN A 38 3.53 15.67 -2.36
CA GLN A 38 4.49 16.74 -2.56
C GLN A 38 3.90 18.05 -2.02
N SER A 39 4.70 18.80 -1.27
CA SER A 39 4.28 20.11 -0.76
C SER A 39 4.28 21.16 -1.87
N PRO A 40 3.25 22.01 -1.98
CA PRO A 40 3.27 23.13 -2.93
C PRO A 40 4.10 24.33 -2.45
N GLN A 41 4.58 24.34 -1.19
CA GLN A 41 5.17 25.53 -0.53
C GLN A 41 6.70 25.60 -0.50
N GLY A 42 7.42 24.58 -1.00
CA GLY A 42 8.87 24.52 -0.89
C GLY A 42 9.48 23.50 -1.84
N PRO A 43 10.79 23.58 -2.13
CA PRO A 43 11.27 23.24 -3.47
C PRO A 43 11.31 21.75 -3.83
N ASP A 44 11.46 20.80 -2.90
CA ASP A 44 11.86 19.42 -3.27
C ASP A 44 11.32 18.26 -2.39
N ASP A 45 10.25 18.47 -1.61
CA ASP A 45 9.79 17.41 -0.70
C ASP A 45 8.84 16.42 -1.35
N VAL A 46 9.27 15.16 -1.36
CA VAL A 46 8.43 14.01 -1.63
C VAL A 46 8.28 13.23 -0.33
N THR A 47 7.04 12.98 0.09
CA THR A 47 6.72 12.01 1.13
C THR A 47 6.09 10.80 0.47
N ILE A 48 6.68 9.63 0.69
CA ILE A 48 6.17 8.36 0.17
C ILE A 48 5.73 7.49 1.32
N LEU A 49 4.48 7.04 1.27
CA LEU A 49 3.97 5.98 2.14
C LEU A 49 3.48 4.81 1.29
N THR A 50 3.92 3.61 1.63
CA THR A 50 3.54 2.40 0.91
C THR A 50 2.93 1.37 1.84
N LEU A 51 2.13 0.49 1.28
CA LEU A 51 1.74 -0.76 1.90
C LEU A 51 1.76 -1.84 0.82
N ALA A 52 2.40 -2.97 1.08
CA ALA A 52 2.46 -4.06 0.13
C ALA A 52 2.22 -5.40 0.80
N HIS A 53 1.35 -6.20 0.19
CA HIS A 53 1.03 -7.55 0.64
C HIS A 53 1.72 -8.57 -0.28
N PHE A 54 2.43 -9.52 0.31
CA PHE A 54 3.13 -10.61 -0.35
C PHE A 54 2.48 -11.95 0.04
N PRO A 55 1.48 -12.44 -0.72
CA PRO A 55 0.68 -13.61 -0.33
C PRO A 55 1.53 -14.87 -0.12
N ALA A 56 2.50 -15.13 -1.01
CA ALA A 56 3.37 -16.32 -0.93
C ALA A 56 4.30 -16.32 0.29
N ARG A 57 4.54 -15.15 0.90
CA ARG A 57 5.35 -14.98 2.11
C ARG A 57 4.51 -14.78 3.36
N GLU A 58 3.19 -14.61 3.21
CA GLU A 58 2.25 -14.28 4.30
C GLU A 58 2.71 -13.04 5.08
N VAL A 59 3.17 -12.02 4.34
CA VAL A 59 3.76 -10.81 4.91
C VAL A 59 3.15 -9.56 4.29
N MET A 60 2.95 -8.54 5.12
CA MET A 60 2.64 -7.18 4.69
C MET A 60 3.73 -6.24 5.19
N ASP A 61 4.26 -5.39 4.31
CA ASP A 61 5.24 -4.37 4.68
C ASP A 61 4.78 -2.96 4.33
N SER A 62 5.39 -1.99 5.00
CA SER A 62 5.16 -0.58 4.78
C SER A 62 6.47 0.18 4.79
N LEU A 63 6.64 1.11 3.86
CA LEU A 63 7.79 1.98 3.74
C LEU A 63 7.38 3.44 3.89
N GLN A 64 8.18 4.20 4.64
CA GLN A 64 8.11 5.65 4.75
C GLN A 64 9.41 6.23 4.22
N LEU A 65 9.36 6.99 3.13
CA LEU A 65 10.56 7.48 2.43
C LEU A 65 10.42 8.96 2.07
N GLY A 66 11.54 9.68 2.16
CA GLY A 66 11.65 11.07 1.74
C GLY A 66 11.73 12.03 2.91
N ARG A 67 10.87 13.04 2.96
CA ARG A 67 10.86 14.06 4.01
C ARG A 67 9.44 14.44 4.40
N PHE A 68 9.21 14.75 5.67
CA PHE A 68 7.92 15.22 6.18
C PHE A 68 8.13 16.27 7.28
N ASN A 69 7.50 17.44 7.17
CA ASN A 69 7.71 18.57 8.09
C ASN A 69 9.20 18.87 8.36
N ASP A 70 9.96 18.94 7.27
CA ASP A 70 11.40 19.09 7.25
C ASP A 70 12.27 17.93 7.79
N GLU A 71 11.66 16.90 8.39
CA GLU A 71 12.37 15.73 8.94
C GLU A 71 12.55 14.62 7.90
N PRO A 72 13.77 14.09 7.71
CA PRO A 72 14.02 12.98 6.80
C PRO A 72 13.42 11.67 7.33
N ILE A 73 12.85 10.87 6.44
CA ILE A 73 12.23 9.58 6.76
C ILE A 73 12.80 8.46 5.88
N LEU A 74 13.21 7.37 6.52
CA LEU A 74 13.61 6.12 5.89
C LEU A 74 13.28 4.97 6.85
N MET A 75 12.00 4.56 6.84
CA MET A 75 11.49 3.53 7.75
C MET A 75 10.90 2.37 6.97
N ARG A 76 10.99 1.17 7.55
CA ARG A 76 10.36 -0.06 7.06
C ARG A 76 9.76 -0.81 8.23
N HIS A 77 8.49 -1.14 8.10
CA HIS A 77 7.76 -1.99 9.04
C HIS A 77 7.23 -3.23 8.31
N GLU A 78 7.10 -4.33 9.04
CA GLU A 78 6.61 -5.59 8.49
C GLU A 78 5.75 -6.29 9.53
N ARG A 79 4.73 -7.02 9.08
CA ARG A 79 3.96 -7.95 9.90
C ARG A 79 3.68 -9.24 9.13
N HIS A 80 3.39 -10.31 9.88
CA HIS A 80 2.79 -11.51 9.33
C HIS A 80 1.30 -11.28 9.05
N VAL A 81 0.77 -11.93 8.01
CA VAL A 81 -0.64 -11.92 7.60
C VAL A 81 -1.18 -13.34 7.77
N ASN A 82 -2.33 -13.48 8.41
CA ASN A 82 -2.99 -14.75 8.64
C ASN A 82 -4.49 -14.65 8.33
N GLY A 83 -4.83 -14.51 7.04
CA GLY A 83 -6.22 -14.40 6.57
C GLY A 83 -6.87 -13.03 6.81
N ASP A 84 -6.21 -12.14 7.53
CA ASP A 84 -6.60 -10.77 7.84
C ASP A 84 -6.11 -9.78 6.76
N TYR A 85 -6.44 -10.09 5.49
CA TYR A 85 -5.99 -9.31 4.33
C TYR A 85 -6.52 -7.87 4.32
N ASP A 86 -7.67 -7.62 4.97
CA ASP A 86 -8.29 -6.29 5.04
C ASP A 86 -7.73 -5.42 6.19
N ASP A 87 -6.86 -5.95 7.06
CA ASP A 87 -6.20 -5.15 8.09
C ASP A 87 -4.94 -4.48 7.50
N PHE A 88 -5.02 -3.19 7.23
CA PHE A 88 -3.92 -2.41 6.66
C PHE A 88 -3.05 -1.73 7.71
N SER A 89 -2.97 -2.32 8.91
CA SER A 89 -2.06 -1.90 9.98
C SER A 89 -0.73 -2.67 9.86
N VAL A 90 0.41 -1.98 9.94
CA VAL A 90 1.77 -2.57 9.91
C VAL A 90 2.66 -1.80 10.89
N GLY A 91 2.86 -2.35 12.08
CA GLY A 91 3.56 -1.63 13.15
C GLY A 91 2.85 -0.32 13.49
N PRO A 92 3.53 0.84 13.49
CA PRO A 92 2.91 2.14 13.74
C PRO A 92 2.13 2.70 12.54
N VAL A 93 2.13 2.01 11.39
CA VAL A 93 1.53 2.50 10.15
C VAL A 93 0.13 1.95 10.00
N LYS A 94 -0.81 2.78 9.57
CA LYS A 94 -2.17 2.36 9.24
C LYS A 94 -2.70 3.07 8.00
N ILE A 95 -3.34 2.33 7.10
CA ILE A 95 -4.05 2.89 5.94
C ILE A 95 -5.54 2.55 6.05
N ASP A 96 -6.39 3.56 6.22
CA ASP A 96 -7.84 3.40 6.29
C ASP A 96 -8.50 3.91 5.01
N ILE A 97 -9.23 3.04 4.29
CA ILE A 97 -10.07 3.45 3.17
C ILE A 97 -11.40 3.98 3.73
N LEU A 98 -11.51 5.30 3.88
CA LEU A 98 -12.71 5.94 4.43
C LEU A 98 -13.87 5.95 3.43
N GLU A 99 -13.57 6.29 2.18
CA GLU A 99 -14.51 6.21 1.06
C GLU A 99 -13.81 5.58 -0.14
N PRO A 100 -14.25 4.40 -0.63
CA PRO A 100 -13.60 3.71 -1.74
C PRO A 100 -13.40 4.62 -2.95
N LYS A 101 -12.14 4.73 -3.42
CA LYS A 101 -11.71 5.54 -4.57
C LYS A 101 -11.93 7.05 -4.39
N ARG A 102 -12.17 7.53 -3.17
CA ARG A 102 -12.46 8.95 -2.88
C ARG A 102 -11.60 9.49 -1.74
N VAL A 103 -11.62 8.86 -0.58
CA VAL A 103 -10.94 9.35 0.62
C VAL A 103 -10.19 8.22 1.29
N VAL A 104 -8.89 8.40 1.51
CA VAL A 104 -8.01 7.44 2.20
C VAL A 104 -7.22 8.18 3.27
N ARG A 105 -7.19 7.65 4.48
CA ARG A 105 -6.38 8.16 5.59
C ARG A 105 -5.12 7.32 5.75
N LEU A 106 -3.99 7.98 5.95
CA LEU A 106 -2.66 7.41 6.13
C LEU A 106 -2.13 7.91 7.47
N VAL A 107 -1.88 6.99 8.40
CA VAL A 107 -1.42 7.31 9.74
C VAL A 107 -0.08 6.64 9.99
N VAL A 108 0.83 7.37 10.62
CA VAL A 108 2.05 6.86 11.24
C VAL A 108 2.04 7.36 12.68
N GLU A 109 1.83 6.45 13.63
CA GLU A 109 1.88 6.75 15.05
C GLU A 109 3.32 6.95 15.52
N GLU A 110 3.53 7.89 16.43
CA GLU A 110 4.84 8.12 17.02
C GLU A 110 5.28 6.89 17.82
N SER A 111 6.46 6.37 17.52
CA SER A 111 7.04 5.26 18.26
C SER A 111 8.57 5.26 18.14
N PRO A 112 9.31 4.52 18.98
CA PRO A 112 10.76 4.40 18.84
C PRO A 112 11.21 3.89 17.45
N SER A 113 10.35 3.15 16.75
CA SER A 113 10.59 2.65 15.40
C SER A 113 9.98 3.53 14.31
N ALA A 114 9.32 4.64 14.65
CA ALA A 114 8.79 5.65 13.73
C ALA A 114 8.76 7.02 14.44
N PRO A 115 9.89 7.75 14.49
CA PRO A 115 9.99 9.00 15.24
C PRO A 115 9.26 10.17 14.57
N VAL A 116 8.90 10.04 13.29
CA VAL A 116 8.14 11.05 12.54
C VAL A 116 6.69 10.58 12.43
N SER A 117 5.80 11.22 13.18
CA SER A 117 4.37 10.95 13.13
C SER A 117 3.71 11.67 11.95
N MET A 118 2.66 11.05 11.40
CA MET A 118 1.91 11.56 10.26
C MET A 118 0.43 11.22 10.41
N ASP A 119 -0.44 12.17 10.08
CA ASP A 119 -1.87 11.93 9.90
C ASP A 119 -2.31 12.66 8.64
N LEU A 120 -2.38 11.91 7.54
CA LEU A 120 -2.60 12.45 6.20
C LEU A 120 -3.91 11.91 5.65
N THR A 121 -4.67 12.79 4.99
CA THR A 121 -5.85 12.41 4.23
C THR A 121 -5.63 12.67 2.76
N PHE A 122 -5.63 11.60 1.96
CA PHE A 122 -5.73 11.68 0.51
C PHE A 122 -7.20 11.84 0.09
N THR A 123 -7.49 12.90 -0.66
CA THR A 123 -8.80 13.15 -1.28
C THR A 123 -8.65 13.16 -2.80
N ALA A 124 -9.34 12.25 -3.48
CA ALA A 124 -9.30 12.11 -4.92
C ALA A 124 -9.85 13.36 -5.64
N ARG A 125 -9.12 13.81 -6.67
CA ARG A 125 -9.52 14.88 -7.60
C ARG A 125 -9.97 14.32 -8.95
N THR A 126 -9.52 13.12 -9.29
CA THR A 126 -9.83 12.47 -10.57
C THR A 126 -10.45 11.09 -10.34
N ALA A 127 -11.15 10.59 -11.36
CA ALA A 127 -11.47 9.16 -11.42
C ALA A 127 -10.16 8.33 -11.47
N PRO A 128 -10.16 7.11 -10.91
CA PRO A 128 -9.03 6.21 -11.07
C PRO A 128 -8.94 5.74 -12.53
N TYR A 129 -7.73 5.57 -13.05
CA TYR A 129 -7.50 5.03 -14.38
C TYR A 129 -6.44 3.93 -14.33
N GLY A 130 -6.67 2.87 -15.11
CA GLY A 130 -5.78 1.71 -15.17
C GLY A 130 -4.79 1.83 -16.32
N LEU A 131 -3.53 1.49 -16.07
CA LEU A 131 -2.56 1.26 -17.14
C LEU A 131 -2.71 -0.14 -17.73
N ARG A 132 -2.17 -0.30 -18.95
CA ARG A 132 -2.03 -1.60 -19.59
C ARG A 132 -1.11 -2.50 -18.75
N ARG A 133 -1.44 -3.78 -18.64
CA ARG A 133 -0.54 -4.80 -18.07
C ARG A 133 0.72 -4.86 -18.93
N GLY A 134 1.87 -4.75 -18.29
CA GLY A 134 3.16 -5.01 -18.90
C GLY A 134 3.73 -6.32 -18.36
N SER A 135 4.35 -7.12 -19.22
CA SER A 135 5.01 -8.36 -18.83
C SER A 135 6.31 -8.56 -19.61
N MET A 136 7.32 -9.11 -18.96
CA MET A 136 8.60 -9.49 -19.56
C MET A 136 8.94 -10.93 -19.21
N ARG A 137 9.50 -11.66 -20.19
CA ARG A 137 9.93 -13.05 -20.00
C ARG A 137 11.39 -13.24 -20.35
N SER A 138 12.05 -14.12 -19.60
CA SER A 138 13.34 -14.70 -19.96
C SER A 138 13.11 -16.17 -20.31
N GLY A 139 13.15 -16.51 -21.61
CA GLY A 139 12.68 -17.81 -22.08
C GLY A 139 11.20 -18.03 -21.76
N HIS A 140 10.90 -19.06 -20.97
CA HIS A 140 9.53 -19.39 -20.54
C HIS A 140 9.13 -18.73 -19.20
N GLU A 141 10.09 -18.16 -18.46
CA GLU A 141 9.88 -17.60 -17.12
C GLU A 141 9.41 -16.15 -17.20
N ILE A 142 8.44 -15.79 -16.37
CA ILE A 142 8.01 -14.40 -16.16
C ILE A 142 8.98 -13.76 -15.18
N ILE A 143 9.68 -12.71 -15.61
CA ILE A 143 10.63 -11.97 -14.75
C ILE A 143 10.10 -10.60 -14.32
N TRP A 144 9.05 -10.12 -14.97
CA TRP A 144 8.32 -8.92 -14.61
C TRP A 144 6.89 -9.02 -15.12
N ASP A 145 5.93 -8.70 -14.25
CA ASP A 145 4.51 -8.65 -14.59
C ASP A 145 3.83 -7.64 -13.68
N GLN A 146 3.29 -6.58 -14.27
CA GLN A 146 2.83 -5.43 -13.51
C GLN A 146 1.65 -4.74 -14.18
N ARG A 147 0.73 -4.26 -13.35
CA ARG A 147 -0.36 -3.39 -13.74
C ARG A 147 -0.57 -2.34 -12.66
N HIS A 148 -0.89 -1.12 -13.06
CA HIS A 148 -1.16 -0.02 -12.14
C HIS A 148 -2.56 0.51 -12.31
N MET A 149 -3.11 1.01 -11.21
CA MET A 149 -4.16 2.00 -11.20
C MET A 149 -3.56 3.30 -10.63
N PHE A 150 -3.79 4.42 -11.31
CA PHE A 150 -3.39 5.74 -10.85
C PHE A 150 -4.62 6.57 -10.54
N GLN A 151 -4.48 7.42 -9.52
CA GLN A 151 -5.49 8.40 -9.16
C GLN A 151 -4.79 9.62 -8.58
N SER A 152 -5.14 10.80 -9.09
CA SER A 152 -4.60 12.06 -8.57
C SER A 152 -5.56 12.67 -7.56
N GLY A 153 -5.01 13.35 -6.56
CA GLY A 153 -5.77 13.97 -5.49
C GLY A 153 -4.97 15.02 -4.75
N TRP A 154 -5.54 15.47 -3.65
CA TRP A 154 -4.90 16.33 -2.67
C TRP A 154 -4.55 15.52 -1.44
N THR A 155 -3.44 15.85 -0.81
CA THR A 155 -3.07 15.31 0.50
C THR A 155 -3.07 16.47 1.48
N SER A 156 -3.87 16.38 2.53
CA SER A 156 -3.86 17.32 3.66
C SER A 156 -3.38 16.61 4.91
N SER A 157 -2.68 17.33 5.79
CA SER A 157 -2.37 16.87 7.14
C SER A 157 -3.35 17.50 8.12
N ASP A 158 -3.92 16.69 9.01
CA ASP A 158 -4.47 17.22 10.27
C ASP A 158 -3.29 17.33 11.24
N SER A 159 -2.46 18.36 11.06
CA SER A 159 -1.54 18.72 12.15
C SER A 159 -2.39 19.21 13.31
N ARG A 160 -2.27 18.56 14.47
CA ARG A 160 -2.54 19.25 15.74
C ARG A 160 -1.48 20.34 15.85
N ASP A 161 -1.78 21.49 15.27
CA ASP A 161 -1.07 22.72 15.57
C ASP A 161 -1.46 23.11 17.01
N ASP A 162 -0.64 22.66 17.96
CA ASP A 162 -0.63 23.12 19.35
C ASP A 162 0.39 24.27 19.51
#